data_AF-A0A7J7XTR1-F1
#
_entry.id   AF-A0A7J7XTR1-F1
#
_cell.length_a   1.000
_cell.length_b   1.000
_cell.length_c   1.000
_cell.angle_alpha   90.00
_cell.angle_beta   90.00
_cell.angle_gamma   90.00
#
_symmetry.space_group_name_H-M   'P 1'
#
loop_
_entity.id
_entity.type
_entity.pdbx_description
1 polymer ?
#
loop_
_entity_poly.entity_id
_entity_poly.type
_entity_poly.pdbx_seq_one_letter_code
_entity_poly.pdbx_strand_id
1 'polypeptide(L)'
;MKCIPYSVLLKDLEMRNLRELEDLIIEAVYTDIIQGKLDQRNQLLEVDFCIGRDIRKKDINNIVKTLHEWCAGCEAVLLGIEQQVLRANQYKENHSRTQQQVEAEHILKMGQDLNRHFFQRRYTNGQ
;
A
#
# COMPACT_ATOMS: atom_id res chain seq x y z
N MET A 1 10.19 -12.71 0.26
CA MET A 1 10.84 -14.01 0.05
C MET A 1 11.81 -13.91 -1.12
N LYS A 2 13.09 -14.20 -0.88
CA LYS A 2 14.11 -14.27 -1.92
C LYS A 2 14.41 -15.75 -2.18
N CYS A 3 14.44 -16.15 -3.44
CA CYS A 3 14.70 -17.55 -3.80
C CYS A 3 16.10 -17.67 -4.42
N ILE A 4 16.90 -18.60 -3.91
CA ILE A 4 18.24 -18.88 -4.41
C ILE A 4 18.24 -20.25 -5.09
N PRO A 5 18.60 -20.35 -6.38
CA PRO A 5 18.69 -21.63 -7.05
C PRO A 5 19.79 -22.52 -6.49
N TYR A 6 19.53 -23.82 -6.39
CA TYR A 6 20.52 -24.80 -5.96
C TYR A 6 21.75 -24.82 -6.86
N SER A 7 21.59 -24.55 -8.16
CA SER A 7 22.73 -24.45 -9.09
C SER A 7 23.73 -23.36 -8.72
N VAL A 8 23.26 -22.24 -8.15
CA VAL A 8 24.13 -21.16 -7.65
C VAL A 8 24.87 -21.63 -6.41
N LEU A 9 24.16 -22.24 -5.45
CA LEU A 9 24.76 -22.76 -4.22
C LEU A 9 25.78 -23.88 -4.50
N LEU A 10 25.46 -24.83 -5.38
CA LEU A 10 26.37 -25.90 -5.78
C LEU A 10 27.66 -25.35 -6.41
N LYS A 11 27.52 -24.33 -7.27
CA LYS A 11 28.69 -23.71 -7.91
C LYS A 11 29.53 -22.91 -6.92
N ASP A 12 28.91 -22.05 -6.12
CA ASP A 12 29.61 -21.11 -5.25
C ASP A 12 30.21 -21.79 -4.00
N LEU A 13 29.61 -22.91 -3.55
CA LEU A 13 30.12 -23.75 -2.48
C LEU A 13 30.98 -24.92 -3.00
N GLU A 14 31.20 -25.00 -4.31
CA GLU A 14 31.94 -26.07 -5.00
C GLU A 14 31.46 -27.50 -4.66
N MET A 15 30.15 -27.65 -4.43
CA MET A 15 29.52 -28.91 -4.10
C MET A 15 29.06 -29.65 -5.35
N ARG A 16 29.26 -30.97 -5.37
CA ARG A 16 28.83 -31.85 -6.49
C ARG A 16 27.59 -32.67 -6.16
N ASN A 17 27.27 -32.80 -4.89
CA ASN A 17 26.20 -33.66 -4.40
C ASN A 17 25.05 -32.80 -3.87
N LEU A 18 23.85 -33.06 -4.39
CA LEU A 18 22.65 -32.38 -3.94
C LEU A 18 22.35 -32.68 -2.46
N ARG A 19 22.65 -33.90 -2.01
CA ARG A 19 22.35 -34.32 -0.64
C ARG A 19 23.17 -33.53 0.38
N GLU A 20 24.46 -33.35 0.12
CA GLU A 20 25.36 -32.56 0.98
C GLU A 20 24.93 -31.09 1.06
N LEU A 21 24.45 -30.53 -0.06
CA LEU A 21 23.91 -29.18 -0.07
C LEU A 21 22.65 -29.08 0.81
N GLU A 22 21.71 -30.02 0.68
CA GLU A 22 20.50 -30.03 1.50
C GLU A 22 20.82 -30.21 2.98
N ASP A 23 21.74 -31.11 3.33
CA ASP A 23 22.16 -31.33 4.72
C ASP A 23 22.81 -30.06 5.32
N LEU A 24 23.64 -29.34 4.57
CA LEU A 24 24.23 -28.06 5.01
C LEU A 24 23.17 -26.96 5.19
N ILE A 25 22.21 -26.86 4.27
CA ILE A 25 21.11 -25.89 4.39
C ILE A 25 20.26 -26.20 5.62
N ILE A 26 19.97 -27.48 5.86
CA ILE A 26 19.23 -27.94 7.04
C ILE A 26 19.99 -27.53 8.31
N GLU A 27 21.30 -27.77 8.40
CA GLU A 27 22.12 -27.32 9.54
C GLU A 27 22.10 -25.81 9.73
N ALA A 28 22.19 -25.02 8.65
CA ALA A 28 22.11 -23.56 8.72
C ALA A 28 20.74 -23.07 9.23
N VAL A 29 19.67 -23.79 8.91
CA VAL A 29 18.33 -23.50 9.44
C VAL A 29 18.23 -23.92 10.92
N TYR A 30 18.75 -25.09 11.28
CA TYR A 30 18.76 -25.56 12.67
C TYR A 30 19.59 -24.70 13.62
N THR A 31 20.60 -24.01 13.10
CA THR A 31 21.46 -23.08 13.85
C THR A 31 20.92 -21.65 13.85
N ASP A 32 19.70 -21.41 13.34
CA ASP A 32 19.05 -20.11 13.22
C ASP A 32 19.84 -19.07 12.40
N ILE A 33 20.80 -19.51 11.58
CA ILE A 33 21.55 -18.62 10.67
C ILE A 33 20.63 -18.14 9.55
N ILE A 34 19.78 -19.03 9.04
CA ILE A 34 18.84 -18.78 7.95
C ILE A 34 17.46 -19.24 8.40
N GLN A 35 16.45 -18.43 8.15
CA GLN A 35 15.05 -18.84 8.23
C GLN A 35 14.47 -18.91 6.83
N GLY A 36 13.90 -20.06 6.49
CA GLY A 36 13.47 -20.33 5.14
C GLY A 36 12.97 -21.75 4.95
N LYS A 37 12.67 -22.10 3.69
CA LYS A 37 12.17 -23.41 3.29
C LYS A 37 12.94 -23.94 2.09
N LEU A 38 13.14 -25.25 2.08
CA LEU A 38 13.71 -25.97 0.94
C LEU A 38 12.58 -26.34 -0.02
N ASP A 39 12.67 -25.89 -1.26
CA ASP A 39 11.81 -26.35 -2.36
C ASP A 39 12.61 -27.31 -3.25
N GLN A 40 12.56 -28.58 -2.87
CA GLN A 40 13.24 -29.64 -3.62
C GLN A 40 12.64 -29.86 -5.01
N ARG A 41 11.37 -29.52 -5.24
CA ARG A 41 10.72 -29.71 -6.55
C ARG A 41 11.26 -28.71 -7.56
N ASN A 42 11.38 -27.45 -7.15
CA ASN A 42 11.87 -26.38 -8.01
C ASN A 42 13.39 -26.16 -7.90
N GLN A 43 14.06 -26.89 -7.00
CA GLN A 43 15.50 -26.79 -6.74
C GLN A 43 15.88 -25.36 -6.28
N LEU A 44 15.08 -24.82 -5.35
CA LEU A 44 15.23 -23.46 -4.80
C LEU A 44 15.31 -23.51 -3.28
N LEU A 45 16.14 -22.64 -2.71
CA LEU A 45 16.09 -22.27 -1.31
C LEU A 45 15.31 -20.97 -1.16
N GLU A 46 14.18 -21.02 -0.47
CA GLU A 46 13.39 -19.86 -0.12
C GLU A 46 13.92 -19.29 1.19
N VAL A 47 14.40 -18.05 1.17
CA VAL A 47 14.93 -17.35 2.35
C VAL A 47 13.98 -16.22 2.73
N ASP A 48 13.51 -16.29 3.97
CA ASP A 48 12.69 -15.26 4.59
C ASP A 48 13.54 -14.29 5.41
N PHE A 49 14.49 -14.83 6.17
CA PHE A 49 15.39 -14.04 7.00
C PHE A 49 16.77 -14.72 7.09
N CYS A 50 17.81 -13.93 7.32
CA CYS A 50 19.13 -14.44 7.63
C CYS A 50 19.88 -13.47 8.55
N ILE A 51 20.83 -14.01 9.32
CA ILE A 51 21.70 -13.19 10.16
C ILE A 51 22.77 -12.49 9.31
N GLY A 52 23.04 -11.22 9.63
CA GLY A 52 24.13 -10.46 9.01
C GLY A 52 25.49 -10.91 9.55
N ARG A 53 26.17 -11.82 8.84
CA ARG A 53 27.46 -12.38 9.29
C ARG A 53 28.63 -11.37 9.23
N ASP A 54 28.70 -10.59 8.15
CA ASP A 54 29.83 -9.71 7.86
C ASP A 54 29.37 -8.27 7.65
N ILE A 55 29.96 -7.31 8.38
CA ILE A 55 29.78 -5.87 8.15
C ILE A 55 31.13 -5.27 7.80
N ARG A 56 31.35 -4.93 6.53
CA ARG A 56 32.58 -4.24 6.10
C ARG A 56 32.38 -2.73 6.21
N LYS A 57 33.40 -1.99 6.64
CA LYS A 57 33.31 -0.51 6.79
C LYS A 57 32.82 0.21 5.53
N LYS A 58 33.20 -0.30 4.34
CA LYS A 58 32.77 0.23 3.05
C LYS A 58 31.26 0.09 2.78
N ASP A 59 30.62 -0.90 3.39
CA ASP A 59 29.21 -1.22 3.16
C ASP A 59 28.28 -0.43 4.10
N ILE A 60 28.82 0.22 5.15
CA ILE A 60 28.04 1.01 6.11
C ILE A 60 27.24 2.12 5.40
N ASN A 61 27.88 2.85 4.48
CA ASN A 61 27.19 3.91 3.72
C ASN A 61 26.06 3.35 2.86
N ASN A 62 26.22 2.15 2.30
CA ASN A 62 25.17 1.49 1.54
C ASN A 62 24.02 1.06 2.44
N ILE A 63 24.31 0.50 3.63
CA ILE A 63 23.28 0.13 4.62
C ILE A 63 22.47 1.36 5.03
N VAL A 64 23.14 2.47 5.37
CA VAL A 64 22.48 3.72 5.74
C VAL A 64 21.62 4.24 4.59
N LYS A 65 22.13 4.20 3.36
CA LYS A 65 21.39 4.62 2.17
C LYS A 65 20.13 3.77 1.96
N THR A 66 20.25 2.45 2.00
CA THR A 66 19.12 1.53 1.84
C THR A 66 18.06 1.73 2.92
N LEU A 67 18.47 1.97 4.18
CA LEU A 67 17.54 2.30 5.26
C LEU A 67 16.82 3.64 5.02
N HIS A 68 17.53 4.67 4.58
CA HIS A 68 16.90 5.95 4.24
C HIS A 68 15.93 5.83 3.07
N GLU A 69 16.29 5.10 2.02
CA GLU A 69 15.40 4.83 0.88
C GLU A 69 14.13 4.09 1.33
N TRP A 70 14.26 3.13 2.24
CA TRP A 70 13.11 2.44 2.81
C TRP A 70 12.22 3.36 3.64
N CYS A 71 12.79 4.18 4.53
CA CYS A 71 12.05 5.18 5.31
C CYS A 71 11.33 6.19 4.42
N ALA A 72 12.03 6.75 3.43
CA ALA A 72 11.45 7.70 2.47
C ALA A 72 10.30 7.06 1.66
N GLY A 73 10.44 5.78 1.30
CA GLY A 73 9.36 5.02 0.67
C GLY A 73 8.13 4.89 1.57
N CYS A 74 8.31 4.56 2.85
CA CYS A 74 7.22 4.51 3.82
C CYS A 74 6.55 5.87 4.01
N GLU A 75 7.32 6.95 4.15
CA GLU A 75 6.81 8.32 4.27
C GLU A 75 6.00 8.73 3.03
N ALA A 76 6.49 8.42 1.82
CA ALA A 76 5.79 8.73 0.59
C ALA A 76 4.44 8.01 0.48
N VAL A 77 4.37 6.74 0.89
CA VAL A 77 3.12 5.97 0.94
C VAL A 77 2.15 6.57 1.97
N LEU A 78 2.63 6.89 3.17
CA LEU A 78 1.81 7.51 4.22
C LEU A 78 1.23 8.86 3.77
N LEU A 79 2.07 9.74 3.22
CA LEU A 79 1.64 11.02 2.66
C LEU A 79 0.65 10.84 1.52
N GLY A 80 0.86 9.83 0.67
CA GLY A 80 -0.08 9.46 -0.38
C GLY A 80 -1.46 9.12 0.19
N ILE A 81 -1.52 8.31 1.25
CA ILE A 81 -2.77 7.94 1.92
C ILE A 81 -3.44 9.16 2.55
N GLU A 82 -2.70 10.00 3.27
CA GLU A 82 -3.22 11.23 3.88
C GLU A 82 -3.84 12.15 2.83
N GLN A 83 -3.18 12.33 1.68
CA GLN A 83 -3.72 13.12 0.58
C GLN A 83 -5.00 12.52 -0.01
N GLN A 84 -5.10 11.19 -0.12
CA GLN A 84 -6.33 10.55 -0.58
C GLN A 84 -7.48 10.75 0.41
N VAL A 85 -7.21 10.70 1.71
CA VAL A 85 -8.21 10.99 2.75
C VAL A 85 -8.69 12.44 2.63
N LEU A 86 -7.78 13.40 2.48
CA LEU A 86 -8.15 14.81 2.29
C LEU A 86 -9.00 15.01 1.04
N ARG A 87 -8.63 14.39 -0.08
CA ARG A 87 -9.41 14.45 -1.33
C ARG A 87 -10.81 13.86 -1.16
N ALA A 88 -10.93 12.71 -0.49
CA ALA A 88 -12.21 12.07 -0.22
C ALA A 88 -13.12 12.96 0.65
N ASN A 89 -12.55 13.58 1.69
CA ASN A 89 -13.27 14.51 2.57
C ASN A 89 -13.74 15.75 1.81
N GLN A 90 -12.85 16.38 1.03
CA GLN A 90 -13.21 17.52 0.18
C GLN A 90 -14.32 17.17 -0.82
N TYR A 91 -14.25 15.99 -1.44
CA TYR A 91 -15.28 15.54 -2.36
C TYR A 91 -16.63 15.38 -1.65
N LYS A 92 -16.63 14.78 -0.46
CA LYS A 92 -17.84 14.62 0.37
C LYS A 92 -18.44 15.97 0.77
N GLU A 93 -17.60 16.91 1.22
CA GLU A 93 -18.05 18.26 1.60
C GLU A 93 -18.63 19.02 0.42
N ASN A 94 -17.94 19.01 -0.73
CA ASN A 94 -18.41 19.67 -1.94
C ASN A 94 -19.73 19.05 -2.42
N HIS A 95 -19.83 17.72 -2.41
CA HIS A 95 -21.05 17.03 -2.79
C HIS A 95 -22.22 17.41 -1.88
N SER A 96 -22.01 17.43 -0.56
CA SER A 96 -23.03 17.84 0.41
C SER A 96 -23.44 19.31 0.23
N ARG A 97 -22.49 20.23 -0.02
CA ARG A 97 -22.78 21.63 -0.31
C ARG A 97 -23.61 21.79 -1.58
N THR A 98 -23.25 21.09 -2.66
CA THR A 98 -23.99 21.13 -3.92
C THR A 98 -25.41 20.59 -3.75
N GLN A 99 -25.59 19.49 -3.02
CA GLN A 99 -26.92 18.95 -2.70
C GLN A 99 -27.77 19.97 -1.94
N GLN A 100 -27.22 20.60 -0.90
CA GLN A 100 -27.92 21.63 -0.12
C GLN A 100 -28.30 22.85 -0.98
N GLN A 101 -27.43 23.28 -1.90
CA GLN A 101 -27.74 24.39 -2.81
C GLN A 101 -28.90 24.04 -3.75
N VAL A 102 -28.87 22.84 -4.34
CA VAL A 102 -29.95 22.36 -5.22
C VAL A 102 -31.28 22.25 -4.46
N GLU A 103 -31.26 21.71 -3.23
CA GLU A 103 -32.45 21.64 -2.37
C GLU A 103 -32.99 23.05 -2.02
N ALA A 104 -32.10 23.98 -1.65
CA ALA A 104 -32.49 25.35 -1.32
C ALA A 104 -33.08 26.10 -2.52
N GLU A 105 -32.49 25.96 -3.71
CA GLU A 105 -33.02 26.52 -4.95
C GLU A 105 -34.40 25.94 -5.29
N HIS A 106 -34.59 24.63 -5.09
CA HIS A 106 -35.86 23.98 -5.32
C HIS A 106 -36.96 24.47 -4.37
N ILE A 107 -36.63 24.65 -3.08
CA ILE A 107 -37.54 25.24 -2.08
C ILE A 107 -37.89 26.69 -2.45
N LEU A 108 -36.92 27.50 -2.86
CA LEU A 108 -37.15 28.89 -3.24
C LEU A 108 -38.09 28.99 -4.46
N LYS A 109 -37.87 28.16 -5.49
CA LYS A 109 -38.75 28.10 -6.67
C LYS A 109 -40.17 27.70 -6.29
N MET A 110 -40.35 26.66 -5.49
CA MET A 110 -41.68 26.27 -4.99
C MET A 110 -42.37 27.42 -4.24
N GLY A 111 -41.64 28.15 -3.40
CA GLY A 111 -42.17 29.32 -2.70
C GLY A 111 -42.62 30.44 -3.63
N GLN A 112 -41.85 30.73 -4.69
CA GLN A 112 -42.20 31.72 -5.71
C GLN A 112 -43.45 31.31 -6.50
N ASP A 113 -43.54 30.04 -6.91
CA ASP A 113 -44.70 29.50 -7.65
C ASP A 113 -45.98 29.53 -6.81
N LEU A 114 -45.88 29.13 -5.53
CA LEU A 114 -47.00 29.23 -4.59
C LEU A 114 -47.46 30.69 -4.46
N ASN A 115 -46.55 31.63 -4.22
CA ASN A 115 -46.88 33.04 -4.10
C ASN A 115 -47.57 33.58 -5.37
N ARG A 116 -47.06 33.21 -6.56
CA ARG A 116 -47.67 33.55 -7.84
C ARG A 116 -49.12 33.03 -7.96
N HIS A 117 -49.36 31.77 -7.58
CA HIS A 117 -50.69 31.18 -7.56
C HIS A 117 -51.64 31.87 -6.56
N PHE A 118 -51.16 32.22 -5.36
CA PHE A 118 -51.97 32.96 -4.38
C PHE A 118 -52.32 34.36 -4.87
N PHE A 119 -51.37 35.05 -5.50
CA PHE A 119 -51.60 36.36 -6.11
C PHE A 119 -52.70 36.23 -7.17
N GLN A 120 -52.53 35.37 -8.17
CA GLN A 120 -53.53 35.15 -9.23
C GLN A 120 -54.93 34.87 -8.68
N ARG A 121 -55.07 34.01 -7.67
CA ARG A 121 -56.37 33.73 -7.03
C ARG A 121 -57.00 34.96 -6.37
N ARG A 122 -56.21 35.86 -5.78
CA ARG A 122 -56.74 37.12 -5.21
C ARG A 122 -57.20 38.10 -6.28
N TYR A 123 -56.53 38.18 -7.43
CA TYR A 123 -56.96 39.04 -8.53
C TYR A 123 -58.20 38.50 -9.25
N THR A 124 -58.34 37.18 -9.38
CA THR A 124 -59.54 36.58 -10.02
C THR A 124 -60.78 36.56 -9.13
N ASN A 125 -60.61 36.54 -7.80
CA ASN A 125 -61.73 36.56 -6.84
C ASN A 125 -62.08 37.98 -6.35
N GLY A 126 -61.42 39.01 -6.89
CA GLY A 126 -61.62 40.42 -6.55
C GLY A 126 -62.36 41.24 -7.62
N GLN A 127 -62.89 40.58 -8.66
CA GLN A 127 -63.90 41.11 -9.59
C GLN A 127 -65.20 40.34 -9.38
#